data_AF-A0A7J8HXB9-F1
#
_entry.id   AF-A0A7J8HXB9-F1
#
_cell.length_a   1.000
_cell.length_b   1.000
_cell.length_c   1.000
_cell.angle_alpha   90.00
_cell.angle_beta   90.00
_cell.angle_gamma   90.00
#
_symmetry.space_group_name_H-M   'P 1'
#
loop_
_entity.id
_entity.type
_entity.pdbx_description
1 polymer ?
#
loop_
_entity_poly.entity_id
_entity_poly.type
_entity_poly.pdbx_seq_one_letter_code
_entity_poly.pdbx_strand_id
1 'polypeptide(L)'
;MYIWFSKNCICKLWFMFCVLCLACRQKTSVSFLSRPDLPKLAYKRLKGKSPGVIFIPGYISNMNGTKALAIEEFCKSLGHAYIR
;
A
#
# COMPACT_ATOMS: atom_id res chain seq x y z
N MET A 1 -24.41 -26.95 31.32
CA MET A 1 -23.56 -28.02 30.75
C MET A 1 -22.61 -27.37 29.75
N TYR A 2 -21.35 -27.19 30.17
CA TYR A 2 -20.09 -26.99 29.40
C TYR A 2 -20.05 -25.96 28.23
N ILE A 3 -19.00 -25.20 27.92
CA ILE A 3 -17.63 -25.00 28.43
C ILE A 3 -17.05 -23.80 27.65
N TRP A 4 -16.25 -23.00 28.35
CA TRP A 4 -15.27 -22.02 27.86
C TRP A 4 -14.23 -22.68 26.91
N PHE A 5 -13.75 -22.03 25.84
CA PHE A 5 -12.30 -21.97 25.57
C PHE A 5 -11.90 -21.09 24.36
N SER A 6 -11.13 -20.05 24.67
CA SER A 6 -10.06 -19.50 23.85
C SER A 6 -9.16 -20.59 23.28
N LYS A 7 -8.70 -20.49 22.03
CA LYS A 7 -7.27 -20.59 21.66
C LYS A 7 -7.01 -20.49 20.16
N ASN A 8 -5.93 -19.76 19.88
CA ASN A 8 -5.09 -19.83 18.69
C ASN A 8 -4.76 -21.27 18.25
N CYS A 9 -4.34 -21.34 16.99
CA CYS A 9 -3.38 -22.29 16.38
C CYS A 9 -3.92 -23.49 15.60
N ILE A 10 -3.46 -23.52 14.33
CA ILE A 10 -3.10 -24.68 13.50
C ILE A 10 -4.23 -25.28 12.64
N CYS A 11 -4.27 -24.84 11.38
CA CYS A 11 -4.54 -25.74 10.26
C CYS A 11 -3.50 -25.50 9.15
N LYS A 12 -2.57 -26.45 9.05
CA LYS A 12 -1.51 -26.65 8.02
C LYS A 12 -2.11 -26.57 6.60
N LEU A 13 -1.53 -25.83 5.66
CA LEU A 13 -0.36 -26.14 4.81
C LEU A 13 -0.61 -27.33 3.85
N TRP A 14 -0.32 -27.10 2.54
CA TRP A 14 -0.64 -27.85 1.30
C TRP A 14 -2.04 -27.57 0.75
N PHE A 15 -2.29 -26.97 -0.42
CA PHE A 15 -1.64 -27.04 -1.74
C PHE A 15 -2.04 -25.76 -2.52
N MET A 16 -1.08 -24.94 -2.97
CA MET A 16 -0.67 -24.85 -4.37
C MET A 16 -1.71 -24.22 -5.34
N PHE A 17 -1.43 -22.96 -5.67
CA PHE A 17 -1.67 -22.30 -6.96
C PHE A 17 -3.09 -21.85 -7.35
N CYS A 18 -3.09 -20.69 -8.02
CA CYS A 18 -4.12 -20.16 -8.91
C CYS A 18 -5.07 -19.07 -8.34
N VAL A 19 -4.63 -17.81 -8.49
CA VAL A 19 -5.49 -16.68 -8.94
C VAL A 19 -6.73 -16.37 -8.09
N LEU A 20 -6.58 -15.97 -6.83
CA LEU A 20 -7.74 -15.43 -6.07
C LEU A 20 -7.42 -14.42 -4.97
N CYS A 21 -6.31 -13.68 -5.08
CA CYS A 21 -5.96 -12.65 -4.09
C CYS A 21 -5.50 -11.32 -4.70
N LEU A 22 -6.09 -10.88 -5.82
CA LEU A 22 -5.70 -9.60 -6.45
C LEU A 22 -6.90 -8.70 -6.77
N ALA A 23 -7.79 -8.46 -5.80
CA ALA A 23 -8.75 -7.36 -5.93
C ALA A 23 -9.16 -6.77 -4.56
N CYS A 24 -8.24 -6.67 -3.60
CA CYS A 24 -8.40 -5.64 -2.58
C CYS A 24 -8.12 -4.29 -3.24
N ARG A 25 -9.14 -3.72 -3.91
CA ARG A 25 -9.12 -2.37 -4.47
C ARG A 25 -8.97 -1.38 -3.32
N GLN A 26 -7.73 -1.10 -2.95
CA GLN A 26 -7.41 -0.13 -1.92
C GLN A 26 -7.82 1.24 -2.46
N LYS A 27 -8.88 1.81 -1.87
CA LYS A 27 -9.37 3.15 -2.20
C LYS A 27 -8.39 4.16 -1.60
N THR A 28 -7.26 4.36 -2.25
CA THR A 28 -6.23 5.31 -1.79
C THR A 28 -6.75 6.73 -2.00
N SER A 29 -7.13 7.40 -0.92
CA SER A 29 -7.53 8.80 -0.95
C SER A 29 -6.34 9.69 -1.33
N VAL A 30 -6.54 10.53 -2.34
CA VAL A 30 -5.55 11.53 -2.75
C VAL A 30 -5.54 12.66 -1.73
N SER A 31 -4.36 13.01 -1.24
CA SER A 31 -4.15 14.17 -0.37
C SER A 31 -3.52 15.31 -1.17
N PHE A 32 -3.70 16.54 -0.72
CA PHE A 32 -3.15 17.73 -1.38
C PHE A 32 -2.29 18.53 -0.42
N LEU A 33 -1.09 18.88 -0.85
CA LEU A 33 -0.20 19.79 -0.14
C LEU A 33 -0.42 21.21 -0.65
N SER A 34 -0.98 22.08 0.21
CA SER A 34 -1.13 23.51 -0.05
C SER A 34 0.18 24.24 0.21
N ARG A 35 0.56 25.12 -0.71
CA ARG A 35 1.72 26.01 -0.61
C ARG A 35 1.23 27.43 -0.90
N PRO A 36 1.64 28.45 -0.13
CA PRO A 36 1.27 29.83 -0.44
C PRO A 36 1.78 30.18 -1.84
N ASP A 37 0.92 30.85 -2.63
CA ASP A 37 1.24 31.37 -3.98
C ASP A 37 1.63 30.34 -5.04
N LEU A 38 1.47 29.04 -4.75
CA LEU A 38 1.87 27.94 -5.63
C LEU A 38 0.71 26.93 -5.81
N PRO A 39 0.68 26.21 -6.95
CA PRO A 39 -0.34 25.20 -7.18
C PRO A 39 -0.25 24.07 -6.14
N LYS A 40 -1.39 23.49 -5.78
CA LYS A 40 -1.48 22.37 -4.84
C LYS A 40 -0.82 21.11 -5.44
N LEU A 41 0.01 20.43 -4.67
CA LEU A 41 0.59 19.16 -5.09
C LEU A 41 -0.29 18.01 -4.61
N ALA A 42 -0.82 17.22 -5.55
CA ALA A 42 -1.49 15.98 -5.23
C ALA A 42 -0.45 14.91 -4.89
N TYR A 43 -0.67 14.17 -3.81
CA TYR A 43 0.17 13.03 -3.43
C TYR A 43 -0.67 11.94 -2.77
N LYS A 44 -0.14 10.72 -2.76
CA LYS A 44 -0.66 9.58 -2.03
C LYS A 44 0.40 9.08 -1.08
N ARG A 45 0.02 8.91 0.18
CA ARG A 45 0.91 8.44 1.24
C ARG A 45 0.44 7.10 1.79
N LEU A 46 1.32 6.13 1.75
CA LEU A 46 1.24 4.88 2.49
C LEU A 46 1.95 5.07 3.84
N LYS A 47 1.24 4.81 4.95
CA LYS A 47 1.83 4.81 6.29
C LYS A 47 2.66 3.53 6.47
N GLY A 48 3.83 3.64 7.07
CA GLY A 48 4.70 2.51 7.36
C GLY A 48 5.93 2.91 8.16
N LYS A 49 6.90 2.00 8.26
CA LYS A 49 8.15 2.17 8.99
C LYS A 49 9.15 3.05 8.23
N SER A 50 10.05 3.69 8.96
CA SER A 50 11.24 4.36 8.40
C SER A 50 12.33 3.34 8.04
N PRO A 51 13.14 3.57 6.99
CA PRO A 51 13.13 4.71 6.07
C PRO A 51 11.92 4.70 5.12
N GLY A 52 11.43 5.90 4.79
CA GLY A 52 10.35 6.08 3.83
C GLY A 52 10.88 6.26 2.41
N VAL A 53 10.15 5.74 1.43
CA VAL A 53 10.49 5.83 0.01
C VAL A 53 9.60 6.85 -0.69
N ILE A 54 10.18 7.70 -1.53
CA ILE A 54 9.43 8.69 -2.31
C ILE A 54 9.66 8.41 -3.80
N PHE A 55 8.59 8.24 -4.55
CA PHE A 55 8.65 8.07 -6.00
C PHE A 55 8.51 9.42 -6.71
N ILE A 56 9.49 9.74 -7.56
CA ILE A 56 9.47 10.94 -8.39
C ILE A 56 9.16 10.51 -9.83
N PRO A 57 8.01 10.90 -10.39
CA PRO A 57 7.68 10.55 -11.78
C PRO A 57 8.62 11.24 -12.76
N GLY A 58 8.80 10.63 -13.94
CA GLY A 58 9.54 11.22 -15.05
C GLY A 58 8.77 12.34 -15.76
N TYR A 59 9.37 12.89 -16.82
CA TYR A 59 8.77 13.96 -17.63
C TYR A 59 7.34 13.62 -18.09
N ILE A 60 6.39 14.53 -17.85
CA ILE A 60 4.96 14.43 -18.19
C ILE A 60 4.26 13.17 -17.62
N SER A 61 4.91 12.43 -16.72
CA SER A 61 4.35 11.22 -16.12
C SER A 61 3.51 11.54 -14.89
N ASN A 62 2.47 10.74 -14.64
CA ASN A 62 1.59 10.90 -13.48
C ASN A 62 1.91 9.88 -12.37
N MET A 63 1.33 10.09 -11.18
CA MET A 63 1.49 9.19 -10.02
C MET A 63 0.85 7.80 -10.20
N ASN A 64 0.07 7.56 -11.25
CA ASN A 64 -0.63 6.30 -11.50
C ASN A 64 0.10 5.41 -12.51
N GLY A 65 1.36 5.73 -12.85
CA GLY A 65 2.19 4.88 -13.68
C GLY A 65 2.44 3.50 -13.07
N THR A 66 2.66 2.49 -13.91
CA THR A 66 2.91 1.10 -13.51
C THR A 66 4.07 0.97 -12.52
N LYS A 67 5.15 1.72 -12.73
CA LYS A 67 6.32 1.78 -11.83
C LYS A 67 5.95 2.31 -10.44
N ALA A 68 5.12 3.35 -10.37
CA ALA A 68 4.71 3.95 -9.11
C ALA A 68 3.84 2.99 -8.28
N LEU A 69 2.96 2.22 -8.94
CA LEU A 69 2.11 1.22 -8.30
C LEU A 69 2.90 -0.02 -7.87
N ALA A 70 3.82 -0.50 -8.71
CA ALA A 70 4.66 -1.65 -8.36
C ALA A 70 5.51 -1.39 -7.10
N ILE A 71 6.07 -0.19 -6.97
CA ILE A 71 6.83 0.19 -5.77
C ILE A 71 5.88 0.38 -4.56
N GLU A 72 4.66 0.91 -4.77
CA GLU A 72 3.66 0.99 -3.69
C GLU A 72 3.35 -0.40 -3.10
N GLU A 73 3.13 -1.40 -3.95
CA GLU A 73 2.84 -2.77 -3.54
C GLU A 73 4.04 -3.42 -2.83
N PHE A 74 5.26 -3.15 -3.31
CA PHE A 74 6.49 -3.61 -2.67
C PHE A 74 6.71 -2.98 -1.28
N CYS A 75 6.59 -1.65 -1.17
CA CYS A 75 6.71 -0.99 0.12
C CYS A 75 5.60 -1.41 1.09
N LYS A 76 4.41 -1.71 0.57
CA LYS A 76 3.28 -2.21 1.36
C LYS A 76 3.52 -3.63 1.88
N SER A 77 4.08 -4.53 1.08
CA SER A 77 4.40 -5.89 1.54
C SER A 77 5.48 -5.90 2.63
N LEU A 78 6.45 -4.97 2.54
CA LEU A 78 7.47 -4.78 3.55
C LEU A 78 7.01 -3.95 4.76
N GLY A 79 5.91 -3.21 4.63
CA GLY A 79 5.40 -2.31 5.68
C GLY A 79 6.19 -1.01 5.85
N HIS A 80 6.88 -0.56 4.80
CA HIS A 80 7.61 0.71 4.77
C HIS A 80 6.72 1.88 4.37
N ALA A 81 7.04 3.09 4.86
CA ALA A 81 6.35 4.29 4.41
C ALA A 81 6.67 4.57 2.93
N TYR A 82 5.65 4.98 2.17
CA TYR A 82 5.82 5.29 0.75
C TYR A 82 4.99 6.50 0.32
N ILE A 83 5.53 7.35 -0.54
CA ILE A 83 4.85 8.52 -1.11
C ILE A 83 5.02 8.53 -2.62
N ARG A 84 3.95 8.86 -3.33
CA ARG A 84 3.92 9.11 -4.79
C ARG A 84 2.96 10.22 -5.15
#